data_AF-A0A2U3YAX5-F1
#
_entry.id   AF-A0A2U3YAX5-F1
#
_cell.length_a   1.000
_cell.length_b   1.000
_cell.length_c   1.000
_cell.angle_alpha   90.00
_cell.angle_beta   90.00
_cell.angle_gamma   90.00
#
_symmetry.space_group_name_H-M   'P 1'
#
loop_
_entity.id
_entity.type
_entity.pdbx_description
1 polymer ?
#
loop_
_entity_poly.entity_id
_entity_poly.type
_entity_poly.pdbx_seq_one_letter_code
_entity_poly.pdbx_strand_id
1 'polypeptide(L)'
;MDQKIISLASEKTADRLQEFLQTLKEDYLANLLQSQAVKGKAAGALLRAIFKGSPCSEEAGALRRLKIYICCIHLVESGDLQKEVASEIIGLLMLEAHNFPGSLLLELAKEFISAIKEGSLTNGKSLELLPIILTALVANKENLDYEKGELSGEECKKQLINTLCSGRWDQQYVIQLTSMFKDVPLTAEEVEFVVEKVLRMFSKLNLQEIPPLVYQLLVLSSKGNRRRALEGIITFFNKLDKHHNEEQSGDELLDLVTVPSGELRHVEGTIILHIVFAIKLDCELGRELLKHLKAGQQGDFSNNICPFSIALLLSVTRIQRFEEQVFDLLKASVVKSFKDLQLLQGSKFLQNLVPHRSCVSTMILEVVKNR
;
A
#
# COMPACT_ATOMS: atom_id res chain seq x y z
N MET A 1 -21.33 -11.65 -35.54
CA MET A 1 -19.96 -11.13 -35.77
C MET A 1 -19.03 -11.67 -34.70
N ASP A 2 -19.38 -11.48 -33.44
CA ASP A 2 -19.03 -12.34 -32.30
C ASP A 2 -18.91 -13.84 -32.65
N GLN A 3 -19.95 -14.46 -33.22
CA GLN A 3 -19.94 -15.87 -33.59
C GLN A 3 -18.90 -16.21 -34.67
N LYS A 4 -18.60 -15.28 -35.58
CA LYS A 4 -17.59 -15.45 -36.63
C LYS A 4 -16.18 -15.34 -36.08
N ILE A 5 -15.93 -14.42 -35.14
CA ILE A 5 -14.66 -14.30 -34.43
C ILE A 5 -14.40 -15.56 -33.58
N ILE A 6 -15.43 -16.02 -32.86
CA ILE A 6 -15.35 -17.21 -32.02
C ILE A 6 -15.19 -18.49 -32.87
N SER A 7 -15.88 -18.61 -34.00
CA SER A 7 -15.73 -19.76 -34.91
C SER A 7 -14.33 -19.82 -35.51
N LEU A 8 -13.81 -18.70 -36.01
CA LEU A 8 -12.45 -18.60 -36.55
C LEU A 8 -11.37 -18.93 -35.50
N ALA A 9 -11.61 -18.59 -34.23
CA ALA A 9 -10.71 -18.97 -33.14
C ALA A 9 -10.72 -20.48 -32.84
N SER A 10 -11.87 -21.14 -33.04
CA SER A 10 -12.05 -22.59 -32.82
C SER A 10 -11.45 -23.46 -33.93
N GLU A 11 -11.41 -22.97 -35.17
CA GLU A 11 -10.95 -23.70 -36.35
C GLU A 11 -9.41 -23.81 -36.47
N LYS A 12 -8.64 -23.37 -35.46
CA LYS A 12 -7.16 -23.27 -35.47
C LYS A 12 -6.59 -22.44 -36.63
N THR A 13 -7.41 -21.65 -37.33
CA THR A 13 -6.98 -20.76 -38.42
C THR A 13 -6.56 -19.40 -37.86
N ALA A 14 -5.36 -19.33 -37.27
CA ALA A 14 -4.83 -18.08 -36.70
C ALA A 14 -4.70 -16.98 -37.78
N ASP A 15 -4.20 -17.33 -38.96
CA ASP A 15 -3.97 -16.39 -40.06
C ASP A 15 -5.28 -15.76 -40.57
N ARG A 16 -6.33 -16.58 -40.75
CA ARG A 16 -7.67 -16.09 -41.15
C ARG A 16 -8.30 -15.18 -40.11
N LEU A 17 -8.02 -15.45 -38.83
CA LEU A 17 -8.51 -14.63 -37.73
C LEU A 17 -7.77 -13.29 -37.70
N GLN A 18 -6.46 -13.27 -37.92
CA GLN A 18 -5.66 -12.05 -38.04
C GLN A 18 -6.13 -11.18 -39.20
N GLU A 19 -6.26 -11.75 -40.41
CA GLU A 19 -6.77 -11.05 -41.59
C GLU A 19 -8.16 -10.46 -41.32
N PHE A 20 -9.06 -11.24 -40.71
CA PHE A 20 -10.39 -10.75 -40.39
C PHE A 20 -10.35 -9.59 -39.38
N LEU A 21 -9.51 -9.65 -38.35
CA LEU A 21 -9.36 -8.57 -37.37
C LEU A 21 -8.69 -7.32 -37.97
N GLN A 22 -7.82 -7.46 -38.97
CA GLN A 22 -7.24 -6.32 -39.69
C GLN A 22 -8.30 -5.54 -40.50
N THR A 23 -9.36 -6.19 -40.95
CA THR A 23 -10.48 -5.50 -41.63
C THR A 23 -11.37 -4.69 -40.68
N LEU A 24 -11.27 -4.93 -39.37
CA LEU A 24 -12.10 -4.28 -38.37
C LEU A 24 -11.36 -3.12 -37.71
N LYS A 25 -12.08 -2.01 -37.51
CA LYS A 25 -11.57 -0.90 -36.71
C LYS A 25 -11.49 -1.30 -35.23
N GLU A 26 -10.47 -0.84 -34.54
CA GLU A 26 -10.24 -1.16 -33.13
C GLU A 26 -11.40 -0.68 -32.24
N ASP A 27 -11.93 0.51 -32.48
CA ASP A 27 -13.09 1.04 -31.74
C ASP A 27 -14.33 0.16 -31.89
N TYR A 28 -14.47 -0.52 -33.03
CA TYR A 28 -15.57 -1.46 -33.22
C TYR A 28 -15.40 -2.71 -32.36
N LEU A 29 -14.17 -3.23 -32.24
CA LEU A 29 -13.87 -4.37 -31.37
C LEU A 29 -14.08 -4.03 -29.89
N ALA A 30 -13.66 -2.83 -29.48
CA ALA A 30 -13.90 -2.30 -28.14
C ALA A 30 -15.40 -2.22 -27.82
N ASN A 31 -16.19 -1.62 -28.70
CA ASN A 31 -17.66 -1.53 -28.55
C ASN A 31 -18.33 -2.90 -28.52
N LEU A 32 -17.86 -3.84 -29.36
CA LEU A 32 -18.38 -5.21 -29.37
C LEU A 32 -18.11 -5.90 -28.03
N LEU A 33 -16.89 -5.79 -27.51
CA LEU A 33 -16.50 -6.35 -26.22
C LEU A 33 -17.32 -5.76 -25.08
N GLN A 34 -17.48 -4.44 -25.04
CA GLN A 34 -18.32 -3.75 -24.06
C GLN A 34 -19.76 -4.28 -24.10
N SER A 35 -20.34 -4.42 -25.30
CA SER A 35 -21.72 -4.91 -25.44
C SER A 35 -21.91 -6.34 -24.93
N GLN A 36 -20.90 -7.22 -25.10
CA GLN A 36 -20.96 -8.61 -24.65
C GLN A 36 -20.69 -8.73 -23.15
N ALA A 37 -19.78 -7.92 -22.62
CA ALA A 37 -19.49 -7.87 -21.19
C ALA A 37 -20.69 -7.38 -20.37
N VAL A 38 -21.37 -6.32 -20.81
CA VAL A 38 -22.59 -5.81 -20.16
C VAL A 38 -23.73 -6.85 -20.21
N LYS A 39 -23.82 -7.62 -21.29
CA LYS A 39 -24.82 -8.70 -21.42
C LYS A 39 -24.47 -9.95 -20.59
N GLY A 40 -23.29 -9.99 -19.98
CA GLY A 40 -22.81 -11.11 -19.16
C GLY A 40 -22.62 -12.43 -19.92
N LYS A 41 -22.45 -12.38 -21.25
CA LYS A 41 -22.31 -13.58 -22.08
C LYS A 41 -21.11 -13.45 -23.02
N ALA A 42 -20.33 -14.51 -23.11
CA ALA A 42 -19.26 -14.71 -24.10
C ALA A 42 -18.12 -13.66 -24.15
N ALA A 43 -18.04 -12.72 -23.20
CA ALA A 43 -16.98 -11.71 -23.15
C ALA A 43 -15.59 -12.35 -23.05
N GLY A 44 -15.42 -13.36 -22.17
CA GLY A 44 -14.14 -14.07 -22.05
C GLY A 44 -13.76 -14.86 -23.30
N ALA A 45 -14.72 -15.52 -23.95
CA ALA A 45 -14.49 -16.24 -25.20
C ALA A 45 -14.09 -15.29 -26.34
N LEU A 46 -14.74 -14.13 -26.44
CA LEU A 46 -14.41 -13.09 -27.40
C LEU A 46 -13.02 -12.52 -27.14
N LEU A 47 -12.68 -12.23 -25.89
CA LEU A 47 -11.37 -11.69 -25.51
C LEU A 47 -10.24 -12.66 -25.86
N ARG A 48 -10.40 -13.96 -25.54
CA ARG A 48 -9.44 -15.01 -25.93
C ARG A 48 -9.26 -15.09 -27.45
N ALA A 49 -10.36 -14.98 -28.20
CA ALA A 49 -10.30 -15.00 -29.66
C ALA A 49 -9.55 -13.79 -30.22
N ILE A 50 -9.84 -12.58 -29.71
CA ILE A 50 -9.15 -11.36 -30.13
C ILE A 50 -7.65 -11.45 -29.85
N PHE A 51 -7.25 -11.91 -28.66
CA PHE A 51 -5.84 -12.06 -28.30
C PHE A 51 -5.14 -13.12 -29.14
N LYS A 52 -5.77 -14.26 -29.40
CA LYS A 52 -5.23 -15.30 -30.30
C LYS A 52 -5.04 -14.79 -31.73
N GLY A 53 -5.93 -13.93 -32.20
CA GLY A 53 -5.86 -13.31 -33.53
C GLY A 53 -5.02 -12.04 -33.62
N SER A 54 -4.36 -11.64 -32.54
CA SER A 54 -3.58 -10.39 -32.49
C SER A 54 -2.27 -10.67 -31.76
N PRO A 55 -1.36 -11.51 -32.29
CA PRO A 55 -0.12 -11.86 -31.60
C PRO A 55 0.80 -10.64 -31.44
N CYS A 56 1.60 -10.62 -30.37
CA CYS A 56 2.57 -9.55 -30.13
C CYS A 56 3.81 -9.61 -31.05
N SER A 57 3.95 -10.66 -31.86
CA SER A 57 4.98 -10.75 -32.91
C SER A 57 4.72 -9.78 -34.08
N GLU A 58 3.49 -9.29 -34.22
CA GLU A 58 3.10 -8.30 -35.22
C GLU A 58 2.73 -7.00 -34.54
N GLU A 59 3.28 -5.88 -35.01
CA GLU A 59 3.05 -4.55 -34.44
C GLU A 59 1.55 -4.19 -34.41
N ALA A 60 0.83 -4.44 -35.51
CA ALA A 60 -0.62 -4.22 -35.59
C ALA A 60 -1.40 -5.09 -34.58
N GLY A 61 -0.92 -6.30 -34.31
CA GLY A 61 -1.51 -7.18 -33.29
C GLY A 61 -1.27 -6.65 -31.88
N ALA A 62 -0.04 -6.22 -31.60
CA ALA A 62 0.37 -5.67 -30.31
C ALA A 62 -0.38 -4.37 -29.96
N LEU A 63 -0.48 -3.43 -30.91
CA LEU A 63 -1.24 -2.18 -30.72
C LEU A 63 -2.74 -2.43 -30.52
N ARG A 64 -3.32 -3.39 -31.27
CA ARG A 64 -4.71 -3.79 -31.05
C ARG A 64 -4.91 -4.37 -29.66
N ARG A 65 -3.98 -5.20 -29.16
CA ARG A 65 -4.04 -5.73 -27.80
C ARG A 65 -3.99 -4.61 -26.76
N LEU A 66 -3.10 -3.62 -26.92
CA LEU A 66 -3.02 -2.46 -26.04
C LEU A 66 -4.38 -1.74 -25.94
N LYS A 67 -5.00 -1.41 -27.09
CA LYS A 67 -6.31 -0.75 -27.13
C LYS A 67 -7.39 -1.56 -26.41
N ILE A 68 -7.39 -2.88 -26.59
CA ILE A 68 -8.34 -3.80 -25.94
C ILE A 68 -8.08 -3.87 -24.43
N TYR A 69 -6.82 -3.88 -23.98
CA TYR A 69 -6.47 -3.81 -22.56
C TYR A 69 -7.03 -2.54 -21.91
N ILE A 70 -6.78 -1.37 -22.51
CA ILE A 70 -7.28 -0.08 -22.02
C ILE A 70 -8.81 -0.09 -21.97
N CYS A 71 -9.48 -0.60 -23.01
CA CYS A 71 -10.93 -0.73 -23.02
C CYS A 71 -11.45 -1.62 -21.88
N CYS A 72 -10.84 -2.79 -21.66
CA CYS A 72 -11.21 -3.68 -20.57
C CYS A 72 -10.98 -3.05 -19.19
N ILE A 73 -9.89 -2.31 -19.01
CA ILE A 73 -9.59 -1.59 -17.75
C ILE A 73 -10.69 -0.58 -17.47
N HIS A 74 -11.01 0.30 -18.44
CA HIS A 74 -12.09 1.29 -18.29
C HIS A 74 -13.46 0.65 -18.03
N LEU A 75 -13.74 -0.47 -18.68
CA LEU A 75 -14.99 -1.22 -18.50
C LEU A 75 -15.11 -1.85 -17.11
N VAL A 76 -14.00 -2.38 -16.56
CA VAL A 76 -13.99 -2.93 -15.19
C VAL A 76 -14.11 -1.82 -14.16
N GLU A 77 -13.48 -0.67 -14.41
CA GLU A 77 -13.59 0.49 -13.54
C GLU A 77 -14.98 1.12 -13.60
N SER A 78 -15.68 1.15 -14.74
CA SER A 78 -17.01 1.77 -14.85
C SER A 78 -18.04 1.20 -13.87
N GLY A 79 -17.84 -0.03 -13.40
CA GLY A 79 -18.70 -0.67 -12.40
C GLY A 79 -19.98 -1.26 -12.99
N ASP A 80 -20.19 -1.15 -14.30
CA ASP A 80 -21.40 -1.64 -15.00
C ASP A 80 -21.45 -3.16 -15.16
N LEU A 81 -20.38 -3.86 -14.77
CA LEU A 81 -20.22 -5.29 -14.98
C LEU A 81 -20.64 -6.12 -13.77
N GLN A 82 -21.19 -7.29 -14.06
CA GLN A 82 -21.33 -8.36 -13.08
C GLN A 82 -19.95 -8.76 -12.54
N LYS A 83 -19.88 -9.11 -11.24
CA LYS A 83 -18.60 -9.36 -10.55
C LYS A 83 -17.82 -10.50 -11.22
N GLU A 84 -18.51 -11.54 -11.64
CA GLU A 84 -17.96 -12.72 -12.30
C GLU A 84 -17.34 -12.37 -13.66
N VAL A 85 -18.01 -11.50 -14.43
CA VAL A 85 -17.53 -11.04 -15.74
C VAL A 85 -16.31 -10.14 -15.58
N ALA A 86 -16.34 -9.21 -14.62
CA ALA A 86 -15.19 -8.37 -14.31
C ALA A 86 -13.97 -9.21 -13.90
N SER A 87 -14.16 -10.18 -13.01
CA SER A 87 -13.09 -11.09 -12.58
C SER A 87 -12.59 -12.00 -13.71
N GLU A 88 -13.47 -12.48 -14.61
CA GLU A 88 -13.04 -13.23 -15.80
C GLU A 88 -12.17 -12.37 -16.71
N ILE A 89 -12.58 -11.12 -16.98
CA ILE A 89 -11.81 -10.18 -17.81
C ILE A 89 -10.44 -9.93 -17.19
N ILE A 90 -10.39 -9.53 -15.91
CA ILE A 90 -9.11 -9.29 -15.21
C ILE A 90 -8.22 -10.53 -15.25
N GLY A 91 -8.77 -11.72 -14.96
CA GLY A 91 -8.01 -12.97 -15.00
C GLY A 91 -7.40 -13.25 -16.38
N LEU A 92 -8.13 -12.98 -17.47
CA LEU A 92 -7.61 -13.14 -18.83
C LEU A 92 -6.52 -12.12 -19.16
N LEU A 93 -6.67 -10.86 -18.71
CA LEU A 93 -5.65 -9.83 -18.90
C LEU A 93 -4.36 -10.15 -18.11
N MET A 94 -4.47 -10.73 -16.91
CA MET A 94 -3.31 -11.18 -16.12
C MET A 94 -2.54 -12.29 -16.84
N LEU A 95 -3.24 -13.25 -17.45
CA LEU A 95 -2.61 -14.36 -18.17
C LEU A 95 -1.84 -13.88 -19.40
N GLU A 96 -2.38 -12.91 -20.14
CA GLU A 96 -1.81 -12.45 -21.41
C GLU A 96 -0.76 -11.33 -21.25
N ALA A 97 -0.64 -10.72 -20.06
CA ALA A 97 0.27 -9.60 -19.82
C ALA A 97 1.74 -9.95 -20.10
N HIS A 98 2.16 -11.19 -19.81
CA HIS A 98 3.54 -11.66 -20.03
C HIS A 98 3.94 -11.74 -21.51
N ASN A 99 2.97 -11.73 -22.42
CA ASN A 99 3.21 -11.80 -23.86
C ASN A 99 3.47 -10.42 -24.49
N PHE A 100 3.24 -9.33 -23.74
CA PHE A 100 3.43 -7.98 -24.26
C PHE A 100 4.92 -7.60 -24.37
N PRO A 101 5.29 -6.84 -25.41
CA PRO A 101 6.60 -6.19 -25.47
C PRO A 101 6.72 -5.13 -24.36
N GLY A 102 7.95 -4.91 -23.89
CA GLY A 102 8.20 -4.01 -22.75
C GLY A 102 7.73 -2.57 -22.96
N SER A 103 7.78 -2.04 -24.20
CA SER A 103 7.30 -0.69 -24.51
C SER A 103 5.81 -0.51 -24.24
N LEU A 104 5.00 -1.51 -24.60
CA LEU A 104 3.56 -1.49 -24.38
C LEU A 104 3.19 -1.77 -22.91
N LEU A 105 3.96 -2.58 -22.20
CA LEU A 105 3.80 -2.76 -20.74
C LEU A 105 4.08 -1.44 -20.00
N LEU A 106 5.09 -0.70 -20.44
CA LEU A 106 5.41 0.61 -19.91
C LEU A 106 4.28 1.61 -20.17
N GLU A 107 3.71 1.61 -21.38
CA GLU A 107 2.55 2.44 -21.71
C GLU A 107 1.33 2.10 -20.83
N LEU A 108 1.00 0.81 -20.68
CA LEU A 108 -0.07 0.36 -19.79
C LEU A 108 0.16 0.80 -18.34
N ALA A 109 1.38 0.65 -17.81
CA ALA A 109 1.69 1.09 -16.45
C ALA A 109 1.56 2.60 -16.28
N LYS A 110 1.92 3.39 -17.30
CA LYS A 110 1.74 4.85 -17.31
C LYS A 110 0.27 5.24 -17.27
N GLU A 111 -0.59 4.57 -18.04
CA GLU A 111 -2.04 4.80 -18.01
C GLU A 111 -2.63 4.57 -16.60
N PHE A 112 -2.24 3.50 -15.92
CA PHE A 112 -2.63 3.27 -14.52
C PHE A 112 -2.20 4.41 -13.60
N ILE A 113 -0.95 4.87 -13.73
CA ILE A 113 -0.42 5.94 -12.89
C ILE A 113 -1.12 7.28 -13.17
N SER A 114 -1.40 7.58 -14.43
CA SER A 114 -2.18 8.75 -14.83
C SER A 114 -3.58 8.70 -14.23
N ALA A 115 -4.28 7.57 -14.35
CA ALA A 115 -5.60 7.36 -13.76
C ALA A 115 -5.61 7.55 -12.23
N ILE A 116 -4.61 7.00 -11.53
CA ILE A 116 -4.47 7.17 -10.08
C ILE A 116 -4.25 8.64 -9.71
N LYS A 117 -3.38 9.35 -10.46
CA LYS A 117 -3.08 10.76 -10.21
C LYS A 117 -4.27 11.68 -10.47
N GLU A 118 -5.05 11.39 -11.50
CA GLU A 118 -6.24 12.13 -11.88
C GLU A 118 -7.44 11.83 -10.98
N GLY A 119 -7.38 10.75 -10.20
CA GLY A 119 -8.48 10.31 -9.34
C GLY A 119 -9.64 9.72 -10.13
N SER A 120 -9.36 9.08 -11.28
CA SER A 120 -10.38 8.49 -12.16
C SER A 120 -10.73 7.04 -11.81
N LEU A 121 -10.17 6.50 -10.72
CA LEU A 121 -10.52 5.18 -10.21
C LEU A 121 -11.93 5.20 -9.61
N THR A 122 -12.73 4.18 -9.93
CA THR A 122 -14.14 4.08 -9.51
C THR A 122 -14.46 2.74 -8.82
N ASN A 123 -13.75 1.67 -9.15
CA ASN A 123 -13.95 0.33 -8.58
C ASN A 123 -12.65 -0.22 -7.94
N GLY A 124 -11.50 0.18 -8.49
CA GLY A 124 -10.17 -0.22 -8.03
C GLY A 124 -9.80 -1.67 -8.34
N LYS A 125 -10.71 -2.46 -8.92
CA LYS A 125 -10.45 -3.85 -9.35
C LYS A 125 -9.37 -3.93 -10.43
N SER A 126 -9.24 -2.92 -11.28
CA SER A 126 -8.19 -2.90 -12.30
C SER A 126 -6.78 -2.86 -11.69
N LEU A 127 -6.63 -2.40 -10.43
CA LEU A 127 -5.33 -2.36 -9.74
C LEU A 127 -4.73 -3.75 -9.53
N GLU A 128 -5.52 -4.82 -9.57
CA GLU A 128 -5.01 -6.20 -9.51
C GLU A 128 -4.11 -6.53 -10.71
N LEU A 129 -4.22 -5.82 -11.84
CA LEU A 129 -3.37 -6.02 -13.01
C LEU A 129 -1.99 -5.38 -12.87
N LEU A 130 -1.89 -4.28 -12.14
CA LEU A 130 -0.65 -3.48 -12.07
C LEU A 130 0.55 -4.31 -11.56
N PRO A 131 0.43 -5.18 -10.54
CA PRO A 131 1.52 -6.06 -10.13
C PRO A 131 2.03 -6.98 -11.23
N ILE A 132 1.11 -7.53 -12.03
CA ILE A 132 1.47 -8.44 -13.13
C ILE A 132 2.16 -7.66 -14.25
N ILE A 133 1.66 -6.47 -14.58
CA ILE A 133 2.27 -5.59 -15.59
C ILE A 133 3.70 -5.19 -15.15
N LEU A 134 3.88 -4.76 -13.90
CA LEU A 134 5.19 -4.39 -13.37
C LEU A 134 6.15 -5.58 -13.31
N THR A 135 5.65 -6.76 -12.95
CA THR A 135 6.46 -8.00 -12.94
C THR A 135 6.88 -8.41 -14.35
N ALA A 136 5.95 -8.37 -15.30
CA ALA A 136 6.25 -8.63 -16.71
C ALA A 136 7.23 -7.60 -17.28
N LEU A 137 7.12 -6.32 -16.90
CA LEU A 137 8.04 -5.28 -17.31
C LEU A 137 9.49 -5.58 -16.86
N VAL A 138 9.68 -6.01 -15.61
CA VAL A 138 11.00 -6.41 -15.11
C VAL A 138 11.56 -7.64 -15.83
N ALA A 139 10.69 -8.58 -16.21
CA ALA A 139 11.11 -9.79 -16.92
C ALA A 139 11.60 -9.52 -18.36
N ASN A 140 11.25 -8.36 -18.94
CA ASN A 140 11.73 -7.95 -20.26
C ASN A 140 13.22 -7.58 -20.19
N LYS A 141 14.01 -8.15 -21.11
CA LYS A 141 15.47 -7.94 -21.18
C LYS A 141 15.89 -6.78 -22.08
N GLU A 142 14.93 -6.20 -22.80
CA GLU A 142 15.17 -5.09 -23.72
C GLU A 142 15.25 -3.78 -22.94
N ASN A 143 16.18 -2.91 -23.36
CA ASN A 143 16.17 -1.53 -22.89
C ASN A 143 14.97 -0.81 -23.50
N LEU A 144 14.27 -0.03 -22.68
CA LEU A 144 13.05 0.67 -23.06
C LEU A 144 13.32 2.18 -23.10
N ASP A 145 12.80 2.82 -24.14
CA ASP A 145 12.81 4.28 -24.24
C ASP A 145 11.92 4.89 -23.16
N TYR A 146 12.55 5.52 -22.17
CA TYR A 146 11.87 6.24 -21.12
C TYR A 146 12.30 7.71 -21.12
N GLU A 147 11.42 8.59 -21.59
CA GLU A 147 11.58 10.06 -21.68
C GLU A 147 12.82 10.54 -22.45
N LYS A 148 14.02 10.37 -21.88
CA LYS A 148 15.30 10.88 -22.39
C LYS A 148 16.44 9.87 -22.32
N GLY A 149 16.15 8.58 -22.19
CA GLY A 149 17.17 7.53 -22.21
C GLY A 149 16.59 6.11 -22.24
N GLU A 150 17.49 5.18 -22.53
CA GLU A 150 17.24 3.74 -22.47
C GLU A 150 17.36 3.25 -21.02
N LEU A 151 16.27 2.67 -20.49
CA LEU A 151 16.23 2.12 -19.13
C LEU A 151 15.92 0.62 -19.16
N SER A 152 16.45 -0.12 -18.19
CA SER A 152 16.04 -1.50 -17.95
C SER A 152 14.58 -1.56 -17.49
N GLY A 153 13.94 -2.72 -17.60
CA GLY A 153 12.61 -2.95 -17.03
C GLY A 153 12.55 -2.68 -15.52
N GLU A 154 13.64 -2.95 -14.79
CA GLU A 154 13.74 -2.69 -13.35
C GLU A 154 13.87 -1.20 -13.02
N GLU A 155 14.68 -0.46 -13.77
CA GLU A 155 14.75 1.01 -13.67
C GLU A 155 13.41 1.66 -14.00
N CYS A 156 12.73 1.19 -15.06
CA CYS A 156 11.40 1.68 -15.42
C CYS A 156 10.40 1.45 -14.28
N LYS A 157 10.36 0.24 -13.71
CA LYS A 157 9.52 -0.09 -12.55
C LYS A 157 9.82 0.87 -11.38
N LYS A 158 11.09 1.11 -11.06
CA LYS A 158 11.48 2.03 -9.98
C LYS A 158 10.96 3.45 -10.22
N GLN A 159 11.11 3.98 -11.45
CA GLN A 159 10.60 5.30 -11.81
C GLN A 159 9.08 5.39 -11.74
N LEU A 160 8.37 4.36 -12.21
CA LEU A 160 6.92 4.24 -12.14
C LEU A 160 6.43 4.26 -10.68
N ILE A 161 7.06 3.48 -9.80
CA ILE A 161 6.73 3.44 -8.37
C ILE A 161 6.99 4.80 -7.70
N ASN A 162 8.13 5.44 -7.98
CA ASN A 162 8.44 6.77 -7.47
C ASN A 162 7.41 7.82 -7.93
N THR A 163 7.03 7.76 -9.21
CA THR A 163 6.01 8.61 -9.81
C THR A 163 4.63 8.39 -9.16
N LEU A 164 4.30 7.15 -8.84
CA LEU A 164 3.07 6.78 -8.14
C LEU A 164 3.08 7.26 -6.68
N CYS A 165 4.21 7.14 -5.98
CA CYS A 165 4.35 7.57 -4.58
C CYS A 165 4.39 9.09 -4.42
N SER A 166 4.92 9.82 -5.41
CA SER A 166 4.90 11.29 -5.45
C SER A 166 3.53 11.87 -5.83
N GLY A 167 2.70 11.13 -6.58
CA GLY A 167 1.33 11.52 -6.95
C GLY A 167 0.36 11.60 -5.76
N ARG A 168 -0.86 12.11 -5.99
CA ARG A 168 -1.92 12.10 -4.96
C ARG A 168 -2.62 10.74 -5.00
N TRP A 169 -2.91 10.16 -3.84
CA TRP A 169 -3.73 8.95 -3.72
C TRP A 169 -5.09 9.38 -3.19
N ASP A 170 -6.15 8.95 -3.87
CA ASP A 170 -7.51 9.09 -3.37
C ASP A 170 -7.68 8.25 -2.10
N GLN A 171 -8.26 8.85 -1.07
CA GLN A 171 -8.54 8.25 0.23
C GLN A 171 -9.34 6.94 0.10
N GLN A 172 -10.28 6.87 -0.85
CA GLN A 172 -11.15 5.71 -1.07
C GLN A 172 -10.37 4.45 -1.47
N TYR A 173 -9.26 4.62 -2.19
CA TYR A 173 -8.50 3.51 -2.77
C TYR A 173 -7.15 3.25 -2.07
N VAL A 174 -6.79 3.99 -1.02
CA VAL A 174 -5.49 3.85 -0.33
C VAL A 174 -5.24 2.43 0.15
N ILE A 175 -6.26 1.76 0.69
CA ILE A 175 -6.13 0.38 1.19
C ILE A 175 -5.84 -0.58 0.04
N GLN A 176 -6.56 -0.44 -1.09
CA GLN A 176 -6.39 -1.28 -2.27
C GLN A 176 -5.04 -1.02 -2.95
N LEU A 177 -4.63 0.25 -3.08
CA LEU A 177 -3.31 0.64 -3.58
C LEU A 177 -2.19 0.05 -2.73
N THR A 178 -2.34 0.10 -1.40
CA THR A 178 -1.36 -0.49 -0.48
C THR A 178 -1.31 -2.01 -0.61
N SER A 179 -2.48 -2.66 -0.70
CA SER A 179 -2.58 -4.11 -0.90
C SER A 179 -1.97 -4.54 -2.23
N MET A 180 -2.11 -3.76 -3.29
CA MET A 180 -1.55 -4.05 -4.62
C MET A 180 -0.01 -4.22 -4.56
N PHE A 181 0.69 -3.39 -3.79
CA PHE A 181 2.14 -3.50 -3.60
C PHE A 181 2.60 -4.79 -2.89
N LYS A 182 1.68 -5.52 -2.23
CA LYS A 182 1.96 -6.86 -1.69
C LYS A 182 2.29 -7.86 -2.79
N ASP A 183 1.80 -7.68 -4.00
CA ASP A 183 2.02 -8.61 -5.11
C ASP A 183 3.11 -8.12 -6.09
N VAL A 184 3.68 -6.93 -5.84
CA VAL A 184 4.80 -6.38 -6.61
C VAL A 184 6.15 -6.86 -6.05
N PRO A 185 7.10 -7.32 -6.88
CA PRO A 185 8.48 -7.57 -6.46
C PRO A 185 9.23 -6.25 -6.24
N LEU A 186 9.25 -5.77 -4.99
CA LEU A 186 9.86 -4.50 -4.60
C LEU A 186 11.29 -4.70 -4.09
N THR A 187 12.18 -3.78 -4.46
CA THR A 187 13.50 -3.63 -3.84
C THR A 187 13.38 -2.94 -2.48
N ALA A 188 14.43 -2.98 -1.66
CA ALA A 188 14.42 -2.34 -0.34
C ALA A 188 14.14 -0.84 -0.40
N GLU A 189 14.70 -0.14 -1.41
CA GLU A 189 14.45 1.29 -1.64
C GLU A 189 13.00 1.56 -2.07
N GLU A 190 12.43 0.70 -2.92
CA GLU A 190 11.04 0.84 -3.35
C GLU A 190 10.06 0.60 -2.19
N VAL A 191 10.34 -0.38 -1.32
CA VAL A 191 9.56 -0.59 -0.09
C VAL A 191 9.61 0.68 0.79
N GLU A 192 10.76 1.34 0.89
CA GLU A 192 10.88 2.60 1.63
C GLU A 192 9.97 3.70 1.06
N PHE A 193 9.97 3.90 -0.26
CA PHE A 193 9.08 4.89 -0.89
C PHE A 193 7.60 4.62 -0.60
N VAL A 194 7.18 3.35 -0.71
CA VAL A 194 5.78 2.96 -0.47
C VAL A 194 5.42 3.10 1.01
N VAL A 195 6.29 2.66 1.93
CA VAL A 195 6.07 2.80 3.38
C VAL A 195 5.93 4.27 3.76
N GLU A 196 6.82 5.15 3.30
CA GLU A 196 6.72 6.59 3.54
C GLU A 196 5.42 7.17 2.98
N LYS A 197 5.03 6.74 1.78
CA LYS A 197 3.80 7.20 1.16
C LYS A 197 2.57 6.81 1.98
N VAL A 198 2.49 5.56 2.41
CA VAL A 198 1.36 5.05 3.21
C VAL A 198 1.26 5.77 4.56
N LEU A 199 2.39 5.98 5.24
CA LEU A 199 2.44 6.72 6.51
C LEU A 199 1.92 8.16 6.36
N ARG A 200 2.22 8.84 5.24
CA ARG A 200 1.68 10.18 4.94
C ARG A 200 0.17 10.19 4.70
N MET A 201 -0.44 9.04 4.39
CA MET A 201 -1.89 8.95 4.20
C MET A 201 -2.65 8.86 5.53
N PHE A 202 -2.01 8.48 6.65
CA PHE A 202 -2.70 8.35 7.95
C PHE A 202 -3.38 9.64 8.39
N SER A 203 -2.72 10.79 8.24
CA SER A 203 -3.28 12.09 8.62
C SER A 203 -4.37 12.61 7.68
N LYS A 204 -4.71 11.84 6.64
CA LYS A 204 -5.75 12.19 5.66
C LYS A 204 -6.95 11.27 5.75
N LEU A 205 -6.92 10.25 6.58
CA LEU A 205 -7.98 9.25 6.70
C LEU A 205 -8.75 9.46 8.00
N ASN A 206 -9.98 8.97 8.02
CA ASN A 206 -10.74 8.90 9.26
C ASN A 206 -10.12 7.85 10.18
N LEU A 207 -10.22 8.02 11.50
CA LEU A 207 -9.57 7.14 12.47
C LEU A 207 -9.95 5.65 12.29
N GLN A 208 -11.21 5.37 11.93
CA GLN A 208 -11.71 4.01 11.68
C GLN A 208 -11.11 3.34 10.43
N GLU A 209 -10.57 4.12 9.49
CA GLU A 209 -9.94 3.62 8.26
C GLU A 209 -8.45 3.28 8.46
N ILE A 210 -7.86 3.73 9.57
CA ILE A 210 -6.44 3.52 9.88
C ILE A 210 -6.13 2.05 10.24
N PRO A 211 -6.94 1.33 11.05
CA PRO A 211 -6.70 -0.09 11.35
C PRO A 211 -6.50 -1.02 10.15
N PRO A 212 -7.38 -1.03 9.13
CA PRO A 212 -7.17 -1.87 7.96
C PRO A 212 -5.94 -1.42 7.14
N LEU A 213 -5.66 -0.12 7.06
CA LEU A 213 -4.47 0.37 6.38
C LEU A 213 -3.17 -0.05 7.09
N VAL A 214 -3.13 0.04 8.41
CA VAL A 214 -1.97 -0.43 9.20
C VAL A 214 -1.76 -1.91 9.04
N TYR A 215 -2.83 -2.71 8.97
CA TYR A 215 -2.68 -4.13 8.65
C TYR A 215 -1.99 -4.34 7.30
N GLN A 216 -2.41 -3.62 6.25
CA GLN A 216 -1.76 -3.71 4.93
C GLN A 216 -0.30 -3.24 4.96
N LEU A 217 -0.01 -2.15 5.70
CA LEU A 217 1.35 -1.65 5.88
C LEU A 217 2.26 -2.69 6.57
N LEU A 218 1.74 -3.39 7.59
CA LEU A 218 2.49 -4.42 8.31
C LEU A 218 2.81 -5.61 7.40
N VAL A 219 1.84 -6.04 6.57
CA VAL A 219 2.05 -7.09 5.57
C VAL A 219 3.08 -6.65 4.54
N LEU A 220 3.04 -5.40 4.07
CA LEU A 220 4.06 -4.88 3.15
C LEU A 220 5.45 -4.84 3.81
N SER A 221 5.52 -4.43 5.07
CA SER A 221 6.77 -4.30 5.82
C SER A 221 7.50 -5.63 6.06
N SER A 222 6.81 -6.77 5.91
CA SER A 222 7.47 -8.08 5.97
C SER A 222 8.45 -8.29 4.82
N LYS A 223 8.33 -7.51 3.73
CA LYS A 223 9.29 -7.48 2.62
C LYS A 223 10.48 -6.58 2.88
N GLY A 224 10.39 -5.65 3.84
CA GLY A 224 11.44 -4.68 4.13
C GLY A 224 10.98 -3.49 4.97
N ASN A 225 11.93 -2.70 5.47
CA ASN A 225 11.70 -1.45 6.19
C ASN A 225 10.75 -1.51 7.41
N ARG A 226 10.75 -2.65 8.13
CA ARG A 226 9.97 -2.89 9.36
C ARG A 226 10.11 -1.79 10.41
N ARG A 227 11.35 -1.33 10.63
CA ARG A 227 11.66 -0.28 11.60
C ARG A 227 10.85 0.99 11.31
N ARG A 228 10.88 1.45 10.06
CA ARG A 228 10.22 2.71 9.69
C ARG A 228 8.71 2.61 9.74
N ALA A 229 8.14 1.46 9.35
CA ALA A 229 6.72 1.22 9.51
C ALA A 229 6.28 1.32 10.99
N LEU A 230 7.00 0.64 11.89
CA LEU A 230 6.73 0.72 13.34
C LEU A 230 6.92 2.13 13.90
N GLU A 231 8.03 2.77 13.57
CA GLU A 231 8.34 4.14 13.99
C GLU A 231 7.27 5.13 13.52
N GLY A 232 6.83 5.01 12.26
CA GLY A 232 5.79 5.84 11.68
C GLY A 232 4.45 5.69 12.40
N ILE A 233 4.03 4.45 12.68
CA ILE A 233 2.80 4.18 13.43
C ILE A 233 2.90 4.74 14.86
N ILE A 234 3.98 4.46 15.58
CA ILE A 234 4.19 4.95 16.95
C ILE A 234 4.21 6.48 16.99
N THR A 235 4.93 7.11 16.06
CA THR A 235 5.03 8.57 15.98
C THR A 235 3.68 9.21 15.67
N PHE A 236 2.89 8.60 14.79
CA PHE A 236 1.56 9.08 14.45
C PHE A 236 0.63 9.07 15.66
N PHE A 237 0.53 7.93 16.37
CA PHE A 237 -0.34 7.83 17.55
C PHE A 237 0.17 8.66 18.74
N ASN A 238 1.49 8.78 18.93
CA ASN A 238 2.04 9.69 19.94
C ASN A 238 1.66 11.17 19.67
N LYS A 239 1.53 11.58 18.40
CA LYS A 239 1.05 12.93 18.06
C LYS A 239 -0.44 13.08 18.32
N LEU A 240 -1.24 12.08 17.97
CA LEU A 240 -2.68 12.07 18.27
C LEU A 240 -2.94 12.13 19.78
N ASP A 241 -2.19 11.37 20.57
CA ASP A 241 -2.26 11.37 22.04
C ASP A 241 -2.01 12.76 22.62
N LYS A 242 -0.97 13.46 22.14
CA LYS A 242 -0.63 14.80 22.62
C LYS A 242 -1.72 15.80 22.32
N HIS A 243 -2.21 15.81 21.09
CA HIS A 243 -3.30 16.69 20.67
C HIS A 243 -4.55 16.45 21.53
N HIS A 244 -4.89 15.18 21.76
CA HIS A 244 -6.04 14.81 22.58
C HIS A 244 -5.89 15.21 24.06
N ASN A 245 -4.69 15.08 24.61
CA ASN A 245 -4.40 15.46 25.99
C ASN A 245 -4.39 16.99 26.17
N GLU A 246 -3.92 17.74 25.17
CA GLU A 246 -3.95 19.21 25.13
C GLU A 246 -5.41 19.71 25.08
N GLU A 247 -6.25 19.13 24.22
CA GLU A 247 -7.69 19.43 24.14
C GLU A 247 -8.43 19.17 25.48
N GLN A 248 -8.11 18.09 26.19
CA GLN A 248 -8.70 17.79 27.50
C GLN A 248 -8.25 18.75 28.61
N SER A 249 -7.06 19.34 28.46
CA SER A 249 -6.50 20.30 29.42
C SER A 249 -7.03 21.73 29.25
N GLY A 250 -7.74 22.01 28.15
CA GLY A 250 -8.52 23.23 27.94
C GLY A 250 -7.74 24.47 27.51
N ASP A 251 -6.53 24.33 26.96
CA ASP A 251 -5.63 25.47 26.69
C ASP A 251 -5.58 25.97 25.23
N GLU A 252 -6.42 25.47 24.30
CA GLU A 252 -6.55 26.09 22.97
C GLU A 252 -8.00 26.22 22.45
N LEU A 253 -8.24 27.39 21.87
CA LEU A 253 -9.51 27.99 21.46
C LEU A 253 -9.80 27.75 19.97
N LEU A 254 -9.72 26.51 19.49
CA LEU A 254 -9.92 26.20 18.07
C LEU A 254 -10.99 25.10 17.85
N ASP A 255 -11.99 25.45 17.04
CA ASP A 255 -13.09 24.62 16.52
C ASP A 255 -12.60 23.46 15.61
N LEU A 256 -11.75 22.57 16.12
CA LEU A 256 -11.46 21.30 15.47
C LEU A 256 -12.26 20.19 16.14
N VAL A 257 -12.85 19.33 15.31
CA VAL A 257 -13.73 18.22 15.71
C VAL A 257 -13.06 17.40 16.80
N THR A 258 -13.58 17.50 18.04
CA THR A 258 -13.11 16.71 19.17
C THR A 258 -13.37 15.24 18.87
N VAL A 259 -12.30 14.49 18.68
CA VAL A 259 -12.41 13.03 18.57
C VAL A 259 -12.82 12.50 19.93
N PRO A 260 -13.92 11.73 20.05
CA PRO A 260 -14.31 11.12 21.32
C PRO A 260 -13.16 10.26 21.85
N SER A 261 -12.77 10.45 23.11
CA SER A 261 -11.64 9.73 23.71
C SER A 261 -11.77 8.21 23.56
N GLY A 262 -12.99 7.68 23.70
CA GLY A 262 -13.27 6.26 23.51
C GLY A 262 -13.00 5.74 22.09
N GLU A 263 -13.19 6.57 21.07
CA GLU A 263 -12.92 6.19 19.68
C GLU A 263 -11.41 6.04 19.44
N LEU A 264 -10.62 7.04 19.86
CA LEU A 264 -9.17 6.99 19.72
C LEU A 264 -8.59 5.76 20.44
N ARG A 265 -8.98 5.52 21.71
CA ARG A 265 -8.51 4.36 22.48
C ARG A 265 -8.91 3.03 21.84
N HIS A 266 -10.11 2.93 21.27
CA HIS A 266 -10.55 1.71 20.59
C HIS A 266 -9.73 1.44 19.32
N VAL A 267 -9.46 2.48 18.53
CA VAL A 267 -8.61 2.40 17.34
C VAL A 267 -7.19 1.99 17.73
N GLU A 268 -6.59 2.60 18.75
CA GLU A 268 -5.28 2.21 19.28
C GLU A 268 -5.22 0.75 19.69
N GLY A 269 -6.23 0.26 20.42
CA GLY A 269 -6.35 -1.13 20.81
C GLY A 269 -6.37 -2.09 19.61
N THR A 270 -7.11 -1.73 18.57
CA THR A 270 -7.19 -2.51 17.32
C THR A 270 -5.84 -2.52 16.58
N ILE A 271 -5.18 -1.38 16.50
CA ILE A 271 -3.85 -1.24 15.89
C ILE A 271 -2.82 -2.07 16.63
N ILE A 272 -2.80 -1.98 17.97
CA ILE A 272 -1.92 -2.78 18.83
C ILE A 272 -2.18 -4.27 18.59
N LEU A 273 -3.44 -4.69 18.48
CA LEU A 273 -3.79 -6.07 18.18
C LEU A 273 -3.23 -6.51 16.82
N HIS A 274 -3.35 -5.69 15.77
CA HIS A 274 -2.77 -5.97 14.45
C HIS A 274 -1.25 -6.09 14.50
N ILE A 275 -0.54 -5.20 15.21
CA ILE A 275 0.91 -5.25 15.35
C ILE A 275 1.33 -6.50 16.12
N VAL A 276 0.68 -6.81 17.24
CA VAL A 276 0.99 -8.02 18.03
C VAL A 276 0.74 -9.28 17.20
N PHE A 277 -0.33 -9.32 16.40
CA PHE A 277 -0.59 -10.42 15.49
C PHE A 277 0.50 -10.53 14.41
N ALA A 278 0.93 -9.41 13.82
CA ALA A 278 2.02 -9.40 12.85
C ALA A 278 3.35 -9.87 13.47
N ILE A 279 3.68 -9.48 14.71
CA ILE A 279 4.87 -9.94 15.44
C ILE A 279 4.82 -11.45 15.72
N LYS A 280 3.62 -11.99 15.96
CA LYS A 280 3.42 -13.43 16.17
C LYS A 280 3.75 -14.22 14.89
N LEU A 281 3.47 -13.66 13.71
CA LEU A 281 3.77 -14.26 12.42
C LEU A 281 5.21 -14.01 11.97
N ASP A 282 5.75 -12.81 12.23
CA ASP A 282 7.10 -12.39 11.88
C ASP A 282 7.86 -11.90 13.12
N CYS A 283 8.75 -12.76 13.64
CA CYS A 283 9.55 -12.43 14.81
C CYS A 283 10.61 -11.36 14.57
N GLU A 284 10.99 -11.10 13.31
CA GLU A 284 11.91 -10.00 13.01
C GLU A 284 11.26 -8.65 13.30
N LEU A 285 9.95 -8.51 13.05
CA LEU A 285 9.20 -7.32 13.40
C LEU A 285 9.25 -7.02 14.90
N GLY A 286 9.08 -8.05 15.74
CA GLY A 286 9.16 -7.90 17.20
C GLY A 286 10.58 -7.55 17.68
N ARG A 287 11.61 -8.15 17.08
CA ARG A 287 13.01 -7.78 17.36
C ARG A 287 13.30 -6.34 16.96
N GLU A 288 12.78 -5.89 15.82
CA GLU A 288 12.99 -4.54 15.33
C GLU A 288 12.26 -3.50 16.20
N LEU A 289 11.05 -3.82 16.69
CA LEU A 289 10.34 -3.02 17.69
C LEU A 289 11.20 -2.81 18.95
N LEU A 290 11.74 -3.90 19.52
CA LEU A 290 12.58 -3.81 20.72
C LEU A 290 13.87 -3.02 20.47
N LYS A 291 14.53 -3.21 19.33
CA LYS A 291 15.71 -2.43 18.96
C LYS A 291 15.40 -0.94 18.84
N HIS A 292 14.30 -0.60 18.15
CA HIS A 292 13.87 0.78 17.95
C HIS A 292 13.59 1.49 19.29
N LEU A 293 12.90 0.82 20.21
CA LEU A 293 12.58 1.38 21.52
C LEU A 293 13.78 1.38 22.49
N LYS A 294 14.75 0.47 22.34
CA LYS A 294 16.03 0.48 23.07
C LYS A 294 16.95 1.62 22.64
N ALA A 295 17.00 1.96 21.34
CA ALA A 295 17.86 3.02 20.83
C ALA A 295 17.55 4.39 21.47
N GLY A 296 16.29 4.66 21.82
CA GLY A 296 15.87 5.85 22.56
C GLY A 296 16.44 5.95 23.99
N GLN A 297 17.02 4.88 24.54
CA GLN A 297 17.67 4.91 25.85
C GLN A 297 19.10 5.43 25.82
N GLN A 298 19.74 5.64 24.66
CA GLN A 298 21.18 5.95 24.58
C GLN A 298 21.53 7.44 24.42
N GLY A 299 20.55 8.34 24.60
CA GLY A 299 20.79 9.79 24.58
C GLY A 299 20.20 10.50 23.38
N ASP A 300 19.58 9.76 22.46
CA ASP A 300 18.70 10.39 21.48
C ASP A 300 17.54 11.07 22.21
N PHE A 301 17.34 12.35 21.89
CA PHE A 301 16.23 13.17 22.37
C PHE A 301 14.86 12.70 21.83
N SER A 302 14.83 11.60 21.06
CA SER A 302 13.64 11.05 20.43
C SER A 302 12.75 10.35 21.47
N ASN A 303 11.55 10.89 21.58
CA ASN A 303 10.50 10.57 22.53
C ASN A 303 9.78 9.25 22.12
N ASN A 304 10.55 8.17 21.95
CA ASN A 304 10.07 6.90 21.40
C ASN A 304 9.24 6.09 22.41
N ILE A 305 9.38 6.40 23.70
CA ILE A 305 8.53 5.86 24.76
C ILE A 305 7.41 6.86 25.00
N CYS A 306 6.20 6.45 24.65
CA CYS A 306 4.92 7.15 24.85
C CYS A 306 3.85 6.16 25.34
N PRO A 307 2.68 6.64 25.83
CA PRO A 307 1.58 5.79 26.27
C PRO A 307 1.22 4.68 25.26
N PHE A 308 1.03 5.04 23.98
CA PHE A 308 0.79 4.07 22.90
C PHE A 308 1.87 2.97 22.81
N SER A 309 3.15 3.34 22.78
CA SER A 309 4.26 2.38 22.67
C SER A 309 4.39 1.47 23.91
N ILE A 310 4.06 1.97 25.10
CA ILE A 310 4.05 1.20 26.34
C ILE A 310 2.88 0.21 26.32
N ALA A 311 1.69 0.65 25.91
CA ALA A 311 0.53 -0.23 25.73
C ALA A 311 0.82 -1.33 24.70
N LEU A 312 1.51 -1.00 23.60
CA LEU A 312 1.98 -1.95 22.62
C LEU A 312 2.94 -2.97 23.23
N LEU A 313 4.00 -2.52 23.91
CA LEU A 313 4.97 -3.39 24.60
C LEU A 313 4.27 -4.34 25.58
N LEU A 314 3.42 -3.80 26.46
CA LEU A 314 2.63 -4.59 27.42
C LEU A 314 1.67 -5.57 26.74
N SER A 315 1.24 -5.29 25.51
CA SER A 315 0.41 -6.22 24.73
C SER A 315 1.23 -7.30 24.02
N VAL A 316 2.52 -7.01 23.72
CA VAL A 316 3.50 -7.95 23.15
C VAL A 316 3.93 -9.01 24.17
N THR A 317 3.85 -8.74 25.49
CA THR A 317 4.18 -9.73 26.53
C THR A 317 3.35 -11.01 26.44
N ARG A 318 2.16 -10.95 25.83
CA ARG A 318 1.33 -12.13 25.50
C ARG A 318 2.06 -13.13 24.60
N ILE A 319 3.16 -12.72 23.95
CA ILE A 319 4.06 -13.58 23.18
C ILE A 319 5.26 -13.93 24.06
N GLN A 320 5.27 -15.14 24.62
CA GLN A 320 6.21 -15.58 25.65
C GLN A 320 7.70 -15.31 25.36
N ARG A 321 8.15 -15.40 24.10
CA ARG A 321 9.56 -15.15 23.72
C ARG A 321 10.02 -13.69 23.87
N PHE A 322 9.08 -12.76 23.95
CA PHE A 322 9.36 -11.32 24.09
C PHE A 322 9.06 -10.81 25.50
N GLU A 323 8.37 -11.60 26.35
CA GLU A 323 7.91 -11.20 27.68
C GLU A 323 9.04 -10.65 28.56
N GLU A 324 10.10 -11.44 28.77
CA GLU A 324 11.26 -11.05 29.59
C GLU A 324 11.94 -9.80 29.03
N GLN A 325 12.20 -9.77 27.72
CA GLN A 325 12.88 -8.64 27.06
C GLN A 325 12.07 -7.34 27.15
N VAL A 326 10.74 -7.43 27.10
CA VAL A 326 9.84 -6.28 27.27
C VAL A 326 9.88 -5.78 28.71
N PHE A 327 9.78 -6.67 29.69
CA PHE A 327 9.82 -6.28 31.10
C PHE A 327 11.16 -5.66 31.49
N ASP A 328 12.27 -6.22 31.02
CA ASP A 328 13.60 -5.65 31.23
C ASP A 328 13.72 -4.25 30.63
N LEU A 329 13.20 -4.06 29.41
CA LEU A 329 13.17 -2.76 28.74
C LEU A 329 12.37 -1.73 29.55
N LEU A 330 11.14 -2.07 29.94
CA LEU A 330 10.27 -1.16 30.70
C LEU A 330 10.87 -0.85 32.09
N LYS A 331 11.38 -1.85 32.80
CA LYS A 331 12.05 -1.68 34.10
C LYS A 331 13.26 -0.75 33.99
N ALA A 332 14.12 -0.97 33.00
CA ALA A 332 15.28 -0.12 32.75
C ALA A 332 14.85 1.32 32.41
N SER A 333 13.82 1.50 31.60
CA SER A 333 13.26 2.81 31.25
C SER A 333 12.71 3.56 32.46
N VAL A 334 11.99 2.89 33.36
CA VAL A 334 11.45 3.50 34.59
C VAL A 334 12.58 3.95 35.51
N VAL A 335 13.55 3.07 35.78
CA VAL A 335 14.70 3.41 36.64
C VAL A 335 15.50 4.57 36.06
N LYS A 336 15.75 4.56 34.74
CA LYS A 336 16.46 5.64 34.06
C LYS A 336 15.67 6.96 34.16
N SER A 337 14.36 6.94 33.88
CA SER A 337 13.52 8.14 33.93
C SER A 337 13.53 8.81 35.31
N PHE A 338 13.49 8.03 36.40
CA PHE A 338 13.61 8.58 37.75
C PHE A 338 15.01 9.15 38.04
N LYS A 339 16.07 8.46 37.65
CA LYS A 339 17.45 8.94 37.82
C LYS A 339 17.69 10.26 37.07
N ASP A 340 17.20 10.35 35.84
CA ASP A 340 17.32 11.55 35.01
C ASP A 340 16.56 12.73 35.63
N LEU A 341 15.32 12.51 36.12
CA LEU A 341 14.55 13.54 36.81
C LEU A 341 15.21 14.00 38.11
N GLN A 342 15.76 13.07 38.90
CA GLN A 342 16.48 13.40 40.13
C GLN A 342 17.74 14.24 39.84
N LEU A 343 18.45 13.91 38.76
CA LEU A 343 19.63 14.65 38.30
C LEU A 343 19.27 16.06 37.78
N LEU A 344 18.15 16.20 37.07
CA LEU A 344 17.61 17.50 36.66
C LEU A 344 17.21 18.35 37.87
N GLN A 345 16.51 17.78 38.85
CA GLN A 345 16.11 18.49 40.07
C GLN A 345 17.32 18.92 40.91
N GLY A 346 18.41 18.17 40.87
CA GLY A 346 19.66 18.47 41.58
C GLY A 346 20.51 19.60 40.98
N SER A 347 20.19 20.11 39.77
CA SER A 347 21.03 21.09 39.07
C SER A 347 20.22 22.16 38.32
N LYS A 348 20.31 23.42 38.78
CA LYS A 348 19.73 24.58 38.07
C LYS A 348 20.34 24.77 36.68
N PHE A 349 21.61 24.41 36.49
CA PHE A 349 22.26 24.47 35.18
C PHE A 349 21.57 23.55 34.17
N LEU A 350 21.24 22.32 34.58
CA LEU A 350 20.57 21.37 33.70
C LEU A 350 19.11 21.73 33.45
N GLN A 351 18.42 22.32 34.44
CA GLN A 351 17.06 22.82 34.27
C GLN A 351 16.97 23.91 33.19
N ASN A 352 18.02 24.72 33.03
CA ASN A 352 18.07 25.75 31.99
C ASN A 352 18.37 25.19 30.59
N LEU A 353 19.01 24.01 30.51
CA LEU A 353 19.45 23.41 29.24
C LEU A 353 18.52 22.31 28.73
N VAL A 354 17.81 21.61 29.62
CA VAL A 354 16.99 20.47 29.28
C VAL A 354 15.53 20.77 29.64
N PRO A 355 14.61 20.79 28.65
CA PRO A 355 13.19 20.96 28.91
C PRO A 355 12.67 19.89 29.88
N HIS A 356 11.67 20.25 30.68
CA HIS A 356 11.02 19.29 31.58
C HIS A 356 10.41 18.15 30.76
N ARG A 357 10.68 16.90 31.16
CA ARG A 357 10.22 15.70 30.44
C ARG A 357 9.15 14.99 31.24
N SER A 358 8.17 14.44 30.54
CA SER A 358 7.19 13.52 31.11
C SER A 358 7.89 12.26 31.62
N CYS A 359 7.54 11.84 32.83
CA CYS A 359 8.12 10.65 33.44
C CYS A 359 7.55 9.38 32.80
N VAL A 360 8.36 8.35 32.59
CA VAL A 360 7.86 7.06 32.10
C VAL A 360 6.80 6.48 33.07
N SER A 361 6.95 6.74 34.37
CA SER A 361 5.99 6.30 35.38
C SER A 361 4.60 6.92 35.21
N THR A 362 4.53 8.22 34.86
CA THR A 362 3.23 8.86 34.60
C THR A 362 2.61 8.34 33.32
N MET A 363 3.42 8.05 32.29
CA MET A 363 2.93 7.43 31.05
C MET A 363 2.39 6.01 31.29
N ILE A 364 3.01 5.19 32.15
CA ILE A 364 2.50 3.86 32.50
C ILE A 364 1.15 3.99 33.23
N LEU A 365 1.02 4.94 34.16
CA LEU A 365 -0.26 5.19 34.84
C LEU A 365 -1.35 5.67 33.87
N GLU A 366 -0.99 6.49 32.89
CA GLU A 366 -1.88 6.90 31.81
C GLU A 366 -2.37 5.69 30.98
N VAL A 367 -1.48 4.75 30.65
CA VAL A 367 -1.88 3.50 29.99
C VAL A 367 -2.89 2.70 30.82
N VAL A 368 -2.78 2.71 32.15
CA VAL A 368 -3.75 2.05 33.03
C VAL A 368 -5.10 2.79 33.01
N LYS A 369 -5.08 4.13 32.96
CA LYS A 369 -6.28 4.97 32.90
C LYS A 369 -7.02 4.82 31.55
N ASN A 370 -6.28 4.61 30.47
CA ASN A 370 -6.81 4.51 29.11
C ASN A 370 -7.41 3.12 28.78
N ARG A 371 -7.50 2.21 29.75
CA ARG A 371 -8.07 0.86 29.60
C ARG A 371 -9.59 0.82 29.66
#